data_AF-A0A9D4HNN9-F1
#
_entry.id   AF-A0A9D4HNN9-F1
#
_cell.length_a   1.000
_cell.length_b   1.000
_cell.length_c   1.000
_cell.angle_alpha   90.00
_cell.angle_beta   90.00
_cell.angle_gamma   90.00
#
_symmetry.space_group_name_H-M   'P 1'
#
loop_
_entity.id
_entity.type
_entity.pdbx_description
1 polymer ?
#
loop_
_entity_poly.entity_id
_entity_poly.type
_entity_poly.pdbx_seq_one_letter_code
_entity_poly.pdbx_strand_id
1 'polypeptide(L)'
;MHPFIHPSIHPSIHTYIHTNIHTYIHTYIHTYIHTYIHTYIHTYIHTYIHTYIHTYIHTYIHTYIHTYIHTYIHTYIHTYIHTYIHTYIHTYIHTYIHTYIHTYIHTYIHTYIHTYIHTYIHTYIHTYIHTYIHTYIHTYIHTYIHTDRQTDRQTDRQTDRQTDRQTDRQTDRQTDRQTDRQTDVNK
;
A
#
# COMPACT_ATOMS: atom_id res chain seq x y z
N MET A 1 136.23 27.49 15.40
CA MET A 1 135.06 28.24 15.91
C MET A 1 134.01 28.30 14.81
N HIS A 2 132.76 27.91 15.12
CA HIS A 2 131.52 27.99 14.31
C HIS A 2 131.44 27.19 12.99
N PRO A 3 130.24 26.76 12.51
CA PRO A 3 129.08 26.13 13.19
C PRO A 3 128.59 24.84 12.47
N PHE A 4 127.99 23.89 13.21
CA PHE A 4 127.32 22.70 12.67
C PHE A 4 125.79 22.68 12.89
N ILE A 5 125.14 23.85 13.01
CA ILE A 5 123.73 23.95 13.41
C ILE A 5 122.77 24.20 12.23
N HIS A 6 123.27 24.31 10.99
CA HIS A 6 122.48 24.80 9.86
C HIS A 6 121.73 23.76 8.97
N PRO A 7 122.03 22.44 8.90
CA PRO A 7 121.32 21.57 7.95
C PRO A 7 119.97 21.00 8.44
N SER A 8 119.73 20.94 9.75
CA SER A 8 118.64 20.14 10.35
C SER A 8 117.44 20.95 10.87
N ILE A 9 117.60 22.26 11.06
CA ILE A 9 116.54 23.13 11.59
C ILE A 9 115.53 23.50 10.49
N HIS A 10 116.01 23.75 9.28
CA HIS A 10 115.16 24.17 8.16
C HIS A 10 114.15 23.09 7.70
N PRO A 11 114.54 21.80 7.54
CA PRO A 11 113.58 20.75 7.23
C PRO A 11 112.58 20.53 8.35
N SER A 12 113.00 20.60 9.62
CA SER A 12 112.16 20.35 10.78
C SER A 12 111.07 21.41 10.96
N ILE A 13 111.42 22.70 10.80
CA ILE A 13 110.47 23.80 10.84
C ILE A 13 109.51 23.72 9.66
N HIS A 14 110.02 23.46 8.45
CA HIS A 14 109.18 23.28 7.27
C HIS A 14 108.18 22.14 7.46
N THR A 15 108.62 21.00 7.99
CA THR A 15 107.77 19.83 8.22
C THR A 15 106.72 20.12 9.29
N TYR A 16 107.07 20.81 10.38
CA TYR A 16 106.13 21.18 11.45
C TYR A 16 105.08 22.19 10.98
N ILE A 17 105.48 23.22 10.25
CA ILE A 17 104.55 24.22 9.69
C ILE A 17 103.65 23.55 8.66
N HIS A 18 104.21 22.75 7.75
CA HIS A 18 103.45 22.03 6.74
C HIS A 18 102.44 21.06 7.38
N THR A 19 102.85 20.25 8.35
CA THR A 19 101.92 19.29 8.98
C THR A 19 100.83 20.00 9.76
N ASN A 20 101.14 21.02 10.58
CA ASN A 20 100.13 21.73 11.37
C ASN A 20 99.16 22.53 10.50
N ILE A 21 99.65 23.23 9.47
CA ILE A 21 98.78 23.94 8.53
C ILE A 21 97.94 22.93 7.75
N HIS A 22 98.53 21.84 7.28
CA HIS A 22 97.80 20.80 6.56
C HIS A 22 96.74 20.14 7.44
N THR A 23 97.05 19.74 8.68
CA THR A 23 96.04 19.15 9.58
C THR A 23 94.99 20.16 9.98
N TYR A 24 95.33 21.41 10.26
CA TYR A 24 94.33 22.43 10.60
C TYR A 24 93.39 22.72 9.43
N ILE A 25 93.93 22.97 8.24
CA ILE A 25 93.13 23.20 7.03
C ILE A 25 92.30 21.95 6.71
N HIS A 26 92.92 20.78 6.71
CA HIS A 26 92.22 19.53 6.40
C HIS A 26 91.11 19.26 7.41
N THR A 27 91.37 19.34 8.72
CA THR A 27 90.35 19.07 9.74
C THR A 27 89.25 20.12 9.73
N TYR A 28 89.58 21.41 9.62
CA TYR A 28 88.58 22.48 9.58
C TYR A 28 87.71 22.40 8.33
N ILE A 29 88.33 22.28 7.15
CA ILE A 29 87.60 22.16 5.89
C ILE A 29 86.80 20.87 5.87
N HIS A 30 87.40 19.74 6.23
CA HIS A 30 86.71 18.46 6.24
C HIS A 30 85.55 18.47 7.22
N THR A 31 85.74 18.91 8.47
CA THR A 31 84.65 18.95 9.45
C THR A 31 83.57 19.94 9.06
N TYR A 32 83.91 21.15 8.62
CA TYR A 32 82.92 22.16 8.22
C TYR A 32 82.14 21.72 6.99
N ILE A 33 82.83 21.30 5.93
CA ILE A 33 82.18 20.83 4.69
C ILE A 33 81.38 19.56 4.98
N HIS A 34 81.96 18.57 5.65
CA HIS A 34 81.26 17.33 5.94
C HIS A 34 80.05 17.58 6.83
N THR A 35 80.16 18.32 7.92
CA THR A 35 79.01 18.58 8.80
C THR A 35 77.97 19.43 8.11
N TYR A 36 78.34 20.51 7.43
CA TYR A 36 77.39 21.39 6.75
C TYR A 36 76.69 20.65 5.61
N ILE A 37 77.43 20.01 4.71
CA ILE A 37 76.85 19.28 3.59
C ILE A 37 76.04 18.09 4.10
N HIS A 38 76.57 17.28 5.00
CA HIS A 38 75.86 16.12 5.53
C HIS A 38 74.60 16.55 6.27
N THR A 39 74.67 17.52 7.19
CA THR A 39 73.48 17.95 7.93
C THR A 39 72.48 18.63 7.02
N TYR A 40 72.90 19.53 6.13
CA TYR A 40 71.99 20.22 5.22
C TYR A 40 71.32 19.25 4.24
N ILE A 41 72.11 18.43 3.54
CA ILE A 41 71.57 17.45 2.58
C ILE A 41 70.71 16.43 3.32
N HIS A 42 71.21 15.84 4.41
CA HIS A 42 70.45 14.83 5.15
C HIS A 42 69.16 15.43 5.71
N THR A 43 69.21 16.57 6.39
CA THR A 43 67.98 17.16 6.96
C THR A 43 67.03 17.61 5.87
N TYR A 44 67.50 18.28 4.82
CA TYR A 44 66.64 18.74 3.73
C TYR A 44 66.01 17.58 2.98
N ILE A 45 66.80 16.61 2.54
CA ILE A 45 66.30 15.44 1.81
C ILE A 45 65.40 14.60 2.71
N HIS A 46 65.83 14.30 3.94
CA HIS A 46 65.03 13.50 4.85
C HIS A 46 63.73 14.21 5.19
N THR A 47 63.75 15.48 5.59
CA THR A 47 62.51 16.20 5.93
C THR A 47 61.63 16.37 4.71
N TYR A 48 62.16 16.78 3.56
CA TYR A 48 61.35 16.97 2.36
C TYR A 48 60.73 15.67 1.88
N ILE A 49 61.54 14.61 1.70
CA ILE A 49 61.05 13.32 1.23
C ILE A 49 60.11 12.71 2.27
N HIS A 50 60.50 12.67 3.54
CA HIS A 50 59.66 12.08 4.58
C HIS A 50 58.36 12.85 4.72
N THR A 51 58.39 14.18 4.84
CA THR A 51 57.15 14.96 5.00
C THR A 51 56.29 14.88 3.75
N TYR A 52 56.84 15.03 2.56
CA TYR A 52 56.08 14.96 1.31
C TYR A 52 55.46 13.58 1.10
N ILE A 53 56.26 12.51 1.18
CA ILE A 53 55.77 11.15 0.99
C ILE A 53 54.78 10.80 2.10
N HIS A 54 55.12 11.04 3.36
CA HIS A 54 54.23 10.73 4.47
C HIS A 54 52.92 11.50 4.35
N THR A 55 52.96 12.82 4.15
CA THR A 55 51.73 13.63 4.04
C THR A 55 50.93 13.24 2.82
N TYR A 56 51.54 13.07 1.65
CA TYR A 56 50.84 12.69 0.44
C TYR A 56 50.20 11.30 0.55
N ILE A 57 50.97 10.30 0.96
CA ILE A 57 50.47 8.93 1.10
C ILE A 57 49.42 8.89 2.21
N HIS A 58 49.69 9.46 3.37
CA HIS A 58 48.74 9.46 4.48
C HIS A 58 47.45 10.19 4.09
N THR A 59 47.54 11.40 3.55
CA THR A 59 46.32 12.15 3.16
C THR A 59 45.59 11.45 2.04
N TYR A 60 46.26 10.99 0.99
CA TYR A 60 45.61 10.31 -0.13
C TYR A 60 44.95 9.00 0.32
N ILE A 61 45.68 8.12 0.99
CA ILE A 61 45.14 6.84 1.47
C ILE A 61 44.03 7.10 2.48
N HIS A 62 44.26 7.96 3.49
CA HIS A 62 43.25 8.24 4.50
C HIS A 62 42.01 8.85 3.86
N THR A 63 42.13 9.89 3.04
CA THR A 63 40.96 10.51 2.41
C THR A 63 40.27 9.55 1.45
N TYR A 64 40.99 8.85 0.58
CA TYR A 64 40.38 7.93 -0.37
C TYR A 64 39.68 6.77 0.34
N ILE A 65 40.38 6.06 1.23
CA ILE A 65 39.81 4.93 1.95
C ILE A 65 38.68 5.40 2.86
N HIS A 66 38.88 6.45 3.66
CA HIS A 66 37.84 6.95 4.55
C HIS A 66 36.63 7.42 3.75
N THR A 67 36.80 8.27 2.74
CA THR A 67 35.66 8.77 1.96
C THR A 67 34.98 7.65 1.20
N TYR A 68 35.70 6.75 0.54
CA TYR A 68 35.12 5.64 -0.21
C TYR A 68 34.39 4.67 0.71
N ILE A 69 35.04 4.18 1.77
CA ILE A 69 34.41 3.24 2.70
C ILE A 69 33.24 3.91 3.42
N HIS A 70 33.43 5.12 3.95
CA HIS A 70 32.37 5.83 4.64
C HIS A 70 31.20 6.09 3.71
N THR A 71 31.42 6.67 2.52
CA THR A 71 30.32 6.95 1.59
C THR A 71 29.67 5.67 1.11
N TYR A 72 30.42 4.66 0.70
CA TYR A 72 29.85 3.40 0.22
C TYR A 72 29.05 2.68 1.31
N ILE A 73 29.65 2.47 2.48
CA ILE A 73 28.97 1.78 3.59
C ILE A 73 27.79 2.61 4.07
N HIS A 74 27.97 3.90 4.32
CA HIS A 74 26.89 4.76 4.77
C HIS A 74 25.77 4.79 3.75
N THR A 75 26.05 5.07 2.48
CA THR A 75 25.00 5.13 1.45
C THR A 75 24.34 3.78 1.26
N TYR A 76 25.07 2.68 1.16
CA TYR A 76 24.50 1.34 0.97
C TYR A 76 23.65 0.92 2.17
N ILE A 77 24.19 1.01 3.39
CA ILE A 77 23.46 0.63 4.60
C ILE A 77 22.27 1.56 4.80
N HIS A 78 22.47 2.87 4.71
CA HIS A 78 21.38 3.83 4.89
C HIS A 78 20.29 3.61 3.84
N THR A 79 20.64 3.54 2.55
CA THR A 79 19.63 3.34 1.50
C THR A 79 18.96 1.99 1.64
N TYR A 80 19.69 0.89 1.85
CA TYR A 80 19.11 -0.44 2.01
C TYR A 80 18.17 -0.51 3.22
N ILE A 81 18.66 -0.13 4.41
CA ILE A 81 17.86 -0.18 5.63
C ILE A 81 16.68 0.78 5.54
N HIS A 82 16.91 2.03 5.13
CA HIS A 82 15.85 3.02 5.02
C HIS A 82 14.80 2.57 4.00
N THR A 83 15.21 2.16 2.79
CA THR A 83 14.25 1.72 1.76
C THR A 83 13.53 0.46 2.19
N TYR A 84 14.21 -0.53 2.74
CA TYR A 84 13.59 -1.78 3.20
C TYR A 84 12.60 -1.52 4.33
N ILE A 85 13.01 -0.82 5.39
CA ILE A 85 12.15 -0.53 6.53
C ILE A 85 10.99 0.36 6.08
N HIS A 86 11.25 1.43 5.34
CA HIS A 86 10.21 2.32 4.84
C HIS A 86 9.23 1.56 3.95
N THR A 87 9.69 0.82 2.95
CA THR A 87 8.80 0.06 2.07
C THR A 87 8.05 -1.01 2.82
N TYR A 88 8.69 -1.82 3.66
CA TYR A 88 8.03 -2.86 4.43
C TYR A 88 6.98 -2.29 5.39
N ILE A 89 7.34 -1.32 6.21
CA ILE A 89 6.41 -0.70 7.16
C ILE A 89 5.31 0.03 6.42
N HIS A 90 5.64 0.86 5.44
CA HIS A 90 4.64 1.62 4.67
C HIS A 90 3.68 0.67 3.98
N THR A 91 4.19 -0.30 3.21
CA THR A 91 3.31 -1.26 2.51
C THR A 91 2.50 -2.09 3.48
N TYR A 92 3.08 -2.63 4.56
CA TYR A 92 2.35 -3.46 5.51
C TYR A 92 1.27 -2.65 6.23
N ILE A 93 1.62 -1.51 6.80
CA ILE A 93 0.66 -0.65 7.51
C ILE A 93 -0.39 -0.12 6.54
N HIS A 94 0.03 0.42 5.40
CA HIS A 94 -0.91 0.96 4.41
C HIS A 94 -1.84 -0.14 3.90
N THR A 95 -1.32 -1.30 3.48
CA THR A 95 -2.18 -2.39 3.00
C THR A 95 -3.07 -2.92 4.10
N TYR A 96 -2.57 -3.14 5.32
CA TYR A 96 -3.38 -3.64 6.43
C TYR A 96 -4.48 -2.65 6.81
N ILE A 97 -4.14 -1.39 7.06
CA ILE A 97 -5.11 -0.35 7.42
C ILE A 97 -6.08 -0.11 6.27
N HIS A 98 -5.59 0.07 5.04
CA HIS A 98 -6.44 0.30 3.89
C HIS A 98 -7.36 -0.89 3.67
N THR A 99 -6.85 -2.12 3.60
CA THR A 99 -7.71 -3.29 3.39
C THR A 99 -8.66 -3.50 4.54
N TYR A 100 -8.23 -3.43 5.79
CA TYR A 100 -9.11 -3.62 6.94
C TYR A 100 -10.19 -2.55 7.00
N ILE A 101 -9.83 -1.27 6.95
CA ILE A 101 -10.80 -0.16 7.02
C ILE A 101 -11.69 -0.17 5.78
N HIS A 102 -11.12 -0.26 4.58
CA HIS A 102 -11.90 -0.28 3.34
C HIS A 102 -12.84 -1.47 3.33
N THR A 103 -12.35 -2.70 3.56
CA THR A 103 -13.23 -3.88 3.56
C THR A 103 -14.24 -3.80 4.67
N TYR A 104 -13.88 -3.45 5.91
CA TYR A 104 -14.83 -3.37 7.02
C TYR A 104 -15.89 -2.31 6.76
N ILE A 105 -15.50 -1.07 6.46
CA ILE A 105 -16.44 0.03 6.22
C ILE A 105 -17.25 -0.25 4.97
N HIS A 106 -16.62 -0.60 3.85
CA HIS A 106 -17.33 -0.89 2.60
C HIS A 106 -18.29 -2.06 2.81
N THR A 107 -17.83 -3.21 3.30
CA THR A 107 -18.74 -4.35 3.49
C THR A 107 -19.81 -4.06 4.52
N TYR A 108 -19.49 -3.50 5.68
CA TYR A 108 -20.49 -3.22 6.71
C TYR A 108 -21.51 -2.19 6.25
N ILE A 109 -21.08 -1.03 5.75
CA ILE A 109 -21.99 0.02 5.30
C ILE A 109 -22.74 -0.43 4.05
N HIS A 110 -22.06 -0.98 3.05
CA HIS A 110 -22.72 -1.46 1.83
C HIS A 110 -23.72 -2.55 2.18
N THR A 111 -23.32 -3.60 2.91
CA THR A 111 -24.27 -4.68 3.26
C THR A 111 -25.38 -4.15 4.14
N TYR A 112 -25.12 -3.35 5.17
CA TYR A 112 -26.17 -2.83 6.05
C TYR A 112 -27.14 -1.93 5.30
N ILE A 113 -26.65 -0.92 4.57
CA ILE A 113 -27.50 0.01 3.83
C ILE A 113 -28.19 -0.71 2.69
N HIS A 114 -27.47 -1.50 1.89
CA HIS A 114 -28.07 -2.24 0.78
C HIS A 114 -29.12 -3.22 1.31
N THR A 115 -28.81 -4.04 2.30
CA THR A 115 -29.79 -4.98 2.85
C THR A 115 -30.94 -4.26 3.51
N TYR A 116 -30.71 -3.21 4.30
CA TYR A 116 -31.79 -2.48 4.95
C TYR A 116 -32.70 -1.78 3.94
N ILE A 117 -32.14 -1.02 3.00
CA ILE A 117 -32.92 -0.32 1.96
C ILE A 117 -33.59 -1.34 1.05
N HIS A 118 -32.85 -2.32 0.54
CA HIS A 118 -33.41 -3.34 -0.33
C HIS A 118 -34.51 -4.12 0.40
N THR A 119 -34.26 -4.66 1.59
CA THR A 119 -35.30 -5.41 2.32
C THR A 119 -36.45 -4.50 2.69
N TYR A 120 -36.24 -3.30 3.23
CA TYR A 120 -37.33 -2.41 3.62
C TYR A 120 -38.16 -1.97 2.42
N ILE A 121 -37.53 -1.42 1.38
CA ILE A 121 -38.24 -0.94 0.19
C ILE A 121 -38.85 -2.12 -0.57
N HIS A 122 -38.07 -3.17 -0.84
CA HIS A 122 -38.58 -4.33 -1.55
C HIS A 122 -39.69 -4.98 -0.76
N THR A 123 -39.50 -5.35 0.51
CA THR A 123 -40.58 -5.99 1.27
C THR A 123 -41.75 -5.05 1.45
N TYR A 124 -41.58 -3.78 1.81
CA TYR A 124 -42.71 -2.88 2.02
C TYR A 124 -43.48 -2.62 0.72
N ILE A 125 -42.80 -2.21 -0.35
CA ILE A 125 -43.46 -1.93 -1.63
C ILE A 125 -44.00 -3.21 -2.24
N HIS A 126 -43.20 -4.28 -2.31
CA HIS A 126 -43.65 -5.56 -2.87
C HIS A 126 -44.81 -6.09 -2.04
N THR A 127 -44.68 -6.23 -0.72
CA THR A 127 -45.79 -6.76 0.08
C THR A 127 -46.99 -5.82 0.03
N TYR A 128 -46.84 -4.51 0.18
CA TYR A 128 -47.98 -3.60 0.17
C TYR A 128 -48.69 -3.59 -1.19
N ILE A 129 -47.96 -3.38 -2.29
CA ILE A 129 -48.56 -3.35 -3.63
C ILE A 129 -49.06 -4.74 -4.00
N HIS A 130 -48.25 -5.79 -3.83
CA HIS A 130 -48.68 -7.14 -4.17
C HIS A 130 -49.87 -7.56 -3.32
N THR A 131 -49.82 -7.42 -2.00
CA THR A 131 -50.96 -7.80 -1.16
C THR A 131 -52.15 -6.92 -1.44
N TYR A 132 -52.03 -5.61 -1.57
CA TYR A 132 -53.17 -4.73 -1.83
C TYR A 132 -53.79 -5.00 -3.19
N ILE A 133 -52.99 -5.02 -4.27
CA ILE A 133 -53.51 -5.29 -5.62
C ILE A 133 -54.01 -6.74 -5.71
N HIS A 134 -53.24 -7.71 -5.25
CA HIS A 134 -53.66 -9.11 -5.29
C HIS A 134 -54.91 -9.31 -4.46
N THR A 135 -54.95 -8.88 -3.20
CA THR A 135 -56.15 -9.05 -2.37
C THR A 135 -57.31 -8.26 -2.93
N TYR A 136 -57.14 -6.99 -3.32
CA TYR A 136 -58.24 -6.18 -3.86
C TYR A 136 -58.77 -6.75 -5.18
N ILE A 137 -57.92 -7.00 -6.17
CA ILE A 137 -58.35 -7.56 -7.46
C ILE A 137 -58.87 -8.98 -7.27
N HIS A 138 -58.15 -9.84 -6.56
CA HIS A 138 -58.58 -11.23 -6.35
C HIS A 138 -59.88 -11.26 -5.56
N THR A 139 -59.99 -10.59 -4.42
CA THR A 139 -61.25 -10.59 -3.67
C THR A 139 -62.35 -9.92 -4.46
N TYR A 140 -62.16 -8.71 -4.99
CA TYR A 140 -63.22 -8.00 -5.71
C TYR A 140 -63.68 -8.75 -6.95
N ILE A 141 -62.78 -9.20 -7.83
CA ILE A 141 -63.18 -9.95 -9.03
C ILE A 141 -63.75 -11.31 -8.66
N HIS A 142 -63.11 -12.03 -7.74
CA HIS A 142 -63.57 -13.36 -7.36
C HIS A 142 -64.93 -13.28 -6.65
N THR A 143 -65.11 -12.44 -5.64
CA THR A 143 -66.40 -12.31 -4.97
C THR A 143 -67.42 -11.67 -5.89
N TYR A 144 -67.13 -10.59 -6.60
CA TYR A 144 -68.15 -9.96 -7.43
C TYR A 144 -68.62 -10.91 -8.54
N ILE A 145 -67.71 -11.47 -9.35
CA ILE A 145 -68.11 -12.36 -10.45
C ILE A 145 -68.68 -13.67 -9.93
N HIS A 146 -68.11 -14.27 -8.88
CA HIS A 146 -68.61 -15.56 -8.39
C HIS A 146 -69.94 -15.42 -7.66
N THR A 147 -70.14 -14.34 -6.91
CA THR A 147 -71.39 -14.12 -6.18
C THR A 147 -72.48 -13.72 -7.15
N ASP A 148 -72.23 -12.74 -8.02
CA ASP A 148 -73.19 -12.26 -9.03
C ASP A 148 -73.66 -13.41 -9.94
N ARG A 149 -72.71 -14.19 -10.45
CA ARG A 149 -73.00 -15.35 -11.30
C ARG A 149 -73.67 -16.50 -10.54
N GLN A 150 -73.48 -16.62 -9.23
CA GLN A 150 -74.23 -17.57 -8.39
C GLN A 150 -75.65 -17.07 -8.12
N THR A 151 -75.83 -15.78 -7.82
CA THR A 151 -77.15 -15.18 -7.59
C THR A 151 -78.01 -15.21 -8.85
N ASP A 152 -77.48 -14.84 -10.00
CA ASP A 152 -78.20 -14.92 -11.28
C ASP A 152 -78.64 -16.36 -11.56
N ARG A 153 -77.71 -17.31 -11.43
CA ARG A 153 -78.00 -18.72 -11.69
C ARG A 153 -78.99 -19.33 -10.69
N GLN A 154 -79.04 -18.84 -9.45
CA GLN A 154 -80.04 -19.26 -8.47
C GLN A 154 -81.41 -18.61 -8.74
N THR A 155 -81.42 -17.33 -9.13
CA THR A 155 -82.62 -16.56 -9.42
C THR A 155 -83.31 -17.10 -10.68
N ASP A 156 -82.58 -17.36 -11.75
CA ASP A 156 -83.10 -18.00 -12.96
C ASP A 156 -83.70 -19.36 -12.63
N ARG A 157 -82.96 -20.22 -11.91
CA ARG A 157 -83.46 -21.55 -11.51
C ARG A 157 -84.73 -21.48 -10.66
N GLN A 158 -84.84 -20.51 -9.75
CA GLN A 158 -86.04 -20.36 -8.92
C GLN A 158 -87.21 -19.82 -9.73
N THR A 159 -86.95 -18.87 -10.63
CA THR A 159 -87.97 -18.26 -11.50
C THR A 159 -88.53 -19.29 -12.46
N ASP A 160 -87.68 -20.08 -13.12
CA ASP A 160 -88.10 -21.18 -13.99
C ASP A 160 -88.94 -22.19 -13.21
N ARG A 161 -88.46 -22.65 -12.04
CA ARG A 161 -89.22 -23.59 -11.19
C ARG A 161 -90.56 -23.08 -10.74
N GLN A 162 -90.65 -21.79 -10.41
CA GLN A 162 -91.91 -21.17 -9.98
C GLN A 162 -92.86 -21.00 -11.15
N THR A 163 -92.35 -20.60 -12.32
CA THR A 163 -93.13 -20.43 -13.54
C THR A 163 -93.67 -21.79 -14.01
N ASP A 164 -92.84 -22.83 -14.03
CA ASP A 164 -93.27 -24.19 -14.36
C ASP A 164 -94.34 -24.67 -13.38
N ARG A 165 -94.10 -24.56 -12.06
CA ARG A 165 -95.10 -24.96 -11.05
C ARG A 165 -96.40 -24.19 -11.13
N GLN A 166 -96.35 -22.90 -11.45
CA GLN A 166 -97.55 -22.08 -11.59
C GLN A 166 -98.31 -22.42 -12.87
N THR A 167 -97.59 -22.62 -13.97
CA THR A 167 -98.14 -23.07 -15.25
C THR A 167 -98.82 -24.42 -15.06
N ASP A 168 -98.11 -25.42 -14.54
CA ASP A 168 -98.67 -26.75 -14.26
C ASP A 168 -99.92 -26.67 -13.37
N ARG A 169 -99.87 -25.94 -12.25
CA ARG A 169 -101.04 -25.76 -11.38
C ARG A 169 -102.21 -25.05 -12.04
N GLN A 170 -101.95 -24.09 -12.91
CA GLN A 170 -103.00 -23.39 -13.65
C GLN A 170 -103.60 -24.27 -14.73
N THR A 171 -102.77 -25.02 -15.45
CA THR A 171 -103.20 -26.00 -16.45
C THR A 171 -104.03 -27.10 -15.80
N ASP A 172 -103.58 -27.66 -14.67
CA ASP A 172 -104.34 -28.66 -13.90
C ASP A 172 -105.69 -28.09 -13.43
N ARG A 173 -105.70 -26.91 -12.81
CA ARG A 173 -106.95 -26.25 -12.37
C ARG A 173 -107.90 -25.93 -13.52
N GLN A 174 -107.38 -25.54 -14.68
CA GLN A 174 -108.21 -25.28 -15.86
C GLN A 174 -108.75 -26.58 -16.44
N THR A 175 -107.94 -27.62 -16.47
CA THR A 175 -108.35 -28.96 -16.91
C THR A 175 -109.43 -29.50 -15.98
N ASP A 176 -109.25 -29.45 -14.66
CA ASP A 176 -110.24 -29.85 -13.67
C ASP A 176 -111.54 -29.04 -13.81
N ARG A 177 -111.46 -27.70 -13.91
CA ARG A 177 -112.65 -26.86 -14.12
C ARG A 177 -113.38 -27.14 -15.43
N GLN A 178 -112.65 -27.46 -16.50
CA GLN A 178 -113.27 -27.84 -17.77
C GLN A 178 -113.92 -29.22 -17.66
N THR A 179 -113.27 -30.17 -16.97
CA THR A 179 -113.82 -31.51 -16.72
C THR A 179 -115.09 -31.43 -15.88
N ASP A 180 -115.09 -30.63 -14.81
CA ASP A 180 -116.25 -30.40 -13.94
C ASP A 180 -117.41 -29.72 -14.69
N ARG A 181 -117.12 -28.70 -15.52
CA ARG A 181 -118.13 -28.07 -16.39
C ARG A 181 -118.69 -29.03 -17.44
N GLN A 182 -117.89 -29.98 -17.94
CA GLN A 182 -118.36 -30.99 -18.88
C GLN A 182 -119.28 -32.01 -18.18
N THR A 183 -119.06 -32.31 -16.90
CA THR A 183 -119.92 -33.21 -16.12
C THR A 183 -121.25 -32.59 -15.68
N ASP A 184 -121.32 -31.27 -15.51
CA ASP A 184 -122.58 -30.57 -15.14
C ASP A 184 -123.51 -30.29 -16.34
N VAL A 185 -123.00 -30.32 -17.57
CA VAL A 185 -123.80 -30.10 -18.80
C VAL A 185 -124.49 -31.38 -19.31
N ASN A 186 -124.14 -32.55 -18.75
CA ASN A 186 -124.70 -33.85 -19.13
C ASN A 186 -125.67 -34.46 -18.09
N LYS A 187 -126.33 -33.64 -17.29
CA LYS A 187 -127.48 -34.02 -16.44
C LYS A 187 -128.66 -33.09 -16.69
#